data_AF-A0A382VET0-F1
#
_entry.id   AF-A0A382VET0-F1
#
_cell.length_a   1.000
_cell.length_b   1.000
_cell.length_c   1.000
_cell.angle_alpha   90.00
_cell.angle_beta   90.00
_cell.angle_gamma   90.00
#
_symmetry.space_group_name_H-M   'P 1'
#
loop_
_entity.id
_entity.type
_entity.pdbx_description
1 polymer ?
#
loop_
_entity_poly.entity_id
_entity_poly.type
_entity_poly.pdbx_seq_one_letter_code
_entity_poly.pdbx_strand_id
1 'polypeptide(L)'
;MSPKIVLVTIGALMTLHGIGLYFSAGSMAEYTDPTEAMIAMGARLNETIGIMTLLVGVILLASFNIDTNSAKKVVVGTGIAMAISCAYSAEHHVNQVWNGEGGPPVFIPIIFGLLALWSFYVGLKKDSSE
;
A
#
# COMPACT_ATOMS: atom_id res chain seq x y z
N MET A 1 3.56 9.57 -19.95
CA MET A 1 2.69 9.63 -18.75
C MET A 1 3.41 10.46 -17.69
N SER A 2 2.72 11.39 -17.03
CA SER A 2 3.35 12.28 -16.06
C SER A 2 3.58 11.57 -14.71
N PRO A 3 4.76 11.71 -14.08
CA PRO A 3 5.00 11.23 -12.72
C PRO A 3 3.95 11.72 -11.71
N LYS A 4 3.40 12.92 -11.92
CA LYS A 4 2.34 13.49 -11.08
C LYS A 4 1.06 12.65 -11.09
N ILE A 5 0.70 12.08 -12.24
CA ILE A 5 -0.49 11.21 -12.37
C ILE A 5 -0.29 9.95 -11.54
N VAL A 6 0.91 9.37 -11.55
CA VAL A 6 1.25 8.20 -10.73
C VAL A 6 1.13 8.53 -9.25
N LEU A 7 1.69 9.67 -8.80
CA LEU A 7 1.59 10.12 -7.40
C LEU A 7 0.15 10.30 -6.96
N VAL A 8 -0.68 11.00 -7.75
CA VAL A 8 -2.09 11.23 -7.40
C VAL A 8 -2.86 9.92 -7.38
N THR A 9 -2.62 9.02 -8.34
CA THR A 9 -3.31 7.73 -8.41
C THR A 9 -2.96 6.86 -7.22
N ILE A 10 -1.68 6.68 -6.93
CA ILE A 10 -1.24 5.89 -5.77
C ILE A 10 -1.68 6.57 -4.46
N GLY A 11 -1.59 7.89 -4.38
CA GLY A 11 -2.09 8.66 -3.23
C GLY A 11 -3.57 8.40 -2.96
N ALA A 12 -4.42 8.48 -3.99
CA ALA A 12 -5.85 8.18 -3.87
C ALA A 12 -6.11 6.73 -3.45
N LEU A 13 -5.39 5.76 -4.05
CA LEU A 13 -5.48 4.35 -3.67
C LEU A 13 -5.09 4.12 -2.21
N MET A 14 -4.00 4.74 -1.74
CA MET A 14 -3.54 4.61 -0.35
C MET A 14 -4.48 5.31 0.63
N THR A 15 -5.05 6.45 0.26
CA THR A 15 -6.10 7.11 1.06
C THR A 15 -7.32 6.21 1.22
N LEU A 16 -7.85 5.64 0.12
CA LEU A 16 -8.99 4.72 0.18
C LEU A 16 -8.66 3.45 0.96
N HIS A 17 -7.46 2.89 0.77
CA HIS A 17 -7.01 1.72 1.50
C HIS A 17 -6.89 2.00 3.01
N GLY A 18 -6.32 3.13 3.40
CA GLY A 18 -6.20 3.54 4.79
C GLY A 18 -7.57 3.74 5.47
N ILE A 19 -8.52 4.35 4.77
CA ILE A 19 -9.93 4.45 5.23
C ILE A 19 -10.53 3.05 5.41
N GLY A 20 -10.36 2.17 4.42
CA GLY A 20 -10.86 0.80 4.48
C GLY A 20 -10.32 0.02 5.68
N LEU A 21 -9.01 0.11 5.94
CA LEU A 21 -8.38 -0.53 7.10
C LEU A 21 -8.86 0.07 8.43
N TYR A 22 -8.99 1.39 8.50
CA TYR A 22 -9.46 2.06 9.72
C TYR A 22 -10.84 1.57 10.15
N PHE A 23 -11.76 1.38 9.19
CA PHE A 23 -13.11 0.89 9.46
C PHE A 23 -13.25 -0.64 9.45
N SER A 24 -12.23 -1.41 9.04
CA SER A 24 -12.31 -2.88 8.99
C SER A 24 -11.90 -3.58 10.31
N ALA A 25 -11.76 -2.83 11.39
CA ALA A 25 -11.43 -3.32 12.74
C ALA A 25 -12.32 -4.49 13.25
N GLY A 26 -13.52 -4.68 12.70
CA GLY A 26 -14.46 -5.73 13.10
C GLY A 26 -14.15 -7.15 12.62
N SER A 27 -13.23 -7.35 11.66
CA SER A 27 -12.98 -8.70 11.08
C SER A 27 -12.32 -9.69 12.05
N MET A 28 -11.72 -9.21 13.14
CA MET A 28 -11.11 -10.06 14.17
C MET A 28 -12.13 -10.90 14.96
N ALA A 29 -13.41 -10.53 14.94
CA ALA A 29 -14.49 -11.29 15.56
C ALA A 29 -14.84 -12.59 14.79
N GLU A 30 -14.32 -12.76 13.58
CA GLU A 30 -14.57 -13.92 12.72
C GLU A 30 -13.61 -15.09 12.98
N TYR A 31 -12.59 -14.89 13.82
CA TYR A 31 -11.71 -15.98 14.28
C TYR A 31 -12.44 -16.89 15.27
N THR A 32 -11.95 -18.14 15.43
CA THR A 32 -12.48 -19.10 16.41
C THR A 32 -12.07 -18.69 17.83
N ASP A 33 -13.03 -18.54 18.74
CA ASP A 33 -12.87 -18.23 20.17
C ASP A 33 -11.94 -17.04 20.54
N PRO A 34 -12.07 -15.86 19.91
CA PRO A 34 -11.24 -14.71 20.23
C PRO A 34 -11.66 -14.11 21.58
N THR A 35 -10.68 -13.80 22.43
CA THR A 35 -10.96 -13.05 23.67
C THR A 35 -11.32 -11.60 23.34
N GLU A 36 -12.10 -10.94 24.21
CA GLU A 36 -12.44 -9.51 24.03
C GLU A 36 -11.18 -8.63 23.92
N ALA A 37 -10.13 -8.96 24.68
CA ALA A 37 -8.84 -8.27 24.63
C ALA A 37 -8.15 -8.44 23.26
N MET A 38 -8.22 -9.63 22.65
CA MET A 38 -7.68 -9.87 21.31
C MET A 38 -8.43 -9.10 20.24
N ILE A 39 -9.76 -9.07 20.30
CA ILE A 39 -10.59 -8.29 19.37
C ILE A 39 -10.23 -6.80 19.48
N ALA A 40 -10.20 -6.27 20.71
CA ALA A 40 -9.85 -4.87 20.95
C ALA A 40 -8.43 -4.54 20.47
N MET A 41 -7.44 -5.40 20.74
CA MET A 41 -6.07 -5.21 20.29
C MET A 41 -5.98 -5.21 18.75
N GLY A 42 -6.60 -6.18 18.08
CA GLY A 42 -6.58 -6.26 16.61
C GLY A 42 -7.29 -5.08 15.96
N ALA A 43 -8.41 -4.64 16.53
CA ALA A 43 -9.11 -3.43 16.11
C ALA A 43 -8.20 -2.19 16.17
N ARG A 44 -7.54 -1.96 17.32
CA ARG A 44 -6.60 -0.83 17.50
C ARG A 44 -5.39 -0.92 16.58
N LEU A 45 -4.87 -2.12 16.34
CA LEU A 45 -3.79 -2.33 15.39
C LEU A 45 -4.22 -1.96 13.97
N ASN A 46 -5.40 -2.42 13.55
CA ASN A 46 -5.91 -2.16 12.20
C ASN A 46 -6.27 -0.68 11.99
N GLU A 47 -6.85 -0.02 13.00
CA GLU A 47 -7.03 1.44 13.04
C GLU A 47 -5.70 2.19 12.87
N THR A 48 -4.66 1.76 13.61
CA THR A 48 -3.33 2.38 13.55
C THR A 48 -2.70 2.22 12.17
N ILE A 49 -2.73 1.01 11.60
CA ILE A 49 -2.23 0.74 10.25
C ILE A 49 -3.02 1.58 9.24
N GLY A 50 -4.35 1.63 9.36
CA GLY A 50 -5.22 2.45 8.51
C GLY A 50 -4.86 3.93 8.54
N ILE A 51 -4.61 4.50 9.72
CA ILE A 51 -4.14 5.89 9.86
C ILE A 51 -2.77 6.08 9.19
N MET A 52 -1.81 5.19 9.43
CA MET A 52 -0.47 5.30 8.83
C MET A 52 -0.53 5.23 7.30
N THR A 53 -1.34 4.32 6.75
CA THR A 53 -1.56 4.23 5.30
C THR A 53 -2.28 5.47 4.75
N LEU A 54 -3.26 5.99 5.47
CA LEU A 54 -3.97 7.23 5.12
C LEU A 54 -3.00 8.43 5.07
N LEU A 55 -2.11 8.56 6.06
CA LEU A 55 -1.11 9.63 6.10
C LEU A 55 -0.21 9.59 4.85
N VAL A 56 0.25 8.40 4.44
CA VAL A 56 1.01 8.23 3.19
C VAL A 56 0.19 8.69 1.99
N GLY A 57 -1.08 8.28 1.90
CA GLY A 57 -1.98 8.72 0.82
C GLY A 57 -2.14 10.23 0.75
N VAL A 58 -2.37 10.89 1.90
CA VAL A 58 -2.50 12.34 2.00
C VAL A 58 -1.20 13.05 1.60
N ILE A 59 -0.04 12.56 2.05
CA ILE A 59 1.27 13.13 1.68
C ILE A 59 1.47 13.06 0.16
N LEU A 60 1.18 11.92 -0.46
CA LEU A 60 1.32 11.75 -1.91
C LEU A 60 0.35 12.65 -2.68
N LEU A 61 -0.91 12.75 -2.22
CA LEU A 61 -1.90 13.65 -2.82
C LEU A 61 -1.50 15.12 -2.69
N ALA A 62 -1.02 15.55 -1.52
CA ALA A 62 -0.54 16.91 -1.31
C ALA A 62 0.73 17.24 -2.12
N SER A 63 1.50 16.23 -2.52
CA SER A 63 2.72 16.38 -3.31
C SER A 63 2.46 16.64 -4.80
N PHE A 64 1.21 16.74 -5.26
CA PHE A 64 0.88 16.90 -6.69
C PHE A 64 1.48 18.15 -7.36
N ASN A 65 1.77 19.19 -6.58
CA ASN A 65 2.24 20.48 -7.08
C ASN A 65 3.78 20.63 -7.13
N ILE A 66 4.54 19.56 -6.97
CA ILE A 66 6.01 19.60 -7.12
C ILE A 66 6.45 19.63 -8.59
N ASP A 67 7.71 19.97 -8.87
CA ASP A 67 8.25 19.91 -10.23
C ASP A 67 8.39 18.47 -10.74
N THR A 68 8.49 18.28 -12.05
CA THR A 68 8.51 16.95 -12.67
C THR A 68 9.73 16.10 -12.23
N ASN A 69 10.90 16.70 -12.01
CA ASN A 69 12.10 15.97 -11.61
C ASN A 69 11.99 15.49 -10.16
N SER A 70 11.49 16.35 -9.27
CA SER A 70 11.16 15.95 -7.89
C SER A 70 10.06 14.88 -7.87
N ALA A 71 9.03 15.02 -8.70
CA ALA A 71 7.98 14.01 -8.83
C ALA A 71 8.53 12.66 -9.28
N LYS A 72 9.48 12.60 -10.23
CA LYS A 72 10.16 11.34 -10.60
C LYS A 72 10.83 10.67 -9.39
N LYS A 73 11.54 11.44 -8.57
CA LYS A 73 12.21 10.92 -7.37
C LYS A 73 11.19 10.35 -6.36
N VAL A 74 10.11 11.07 -6.10
CA VAL A 74 9.05 10.60 -5.20
C VAL A 74 8.41 9.34 -5.76
N VAL A 75 8.09 9.30 -7.06
CA VAL A 75 7.53 8.11 -7.73
C VAL A 75 8.47 6.90 -7.61
N VAL A 76 9.78 7.07 -7.81
CA VAL A 76 10.74 5.97 -7.62
C VAL A 76 10.72 5.48 -6.16
N GLY A 77 10.72 6.40 -5.19
CA GLY A 77 10.59 6.05 -3.77
C GLY A 77 9.29 5.30 -3.46
N THR A 78 8.18 5.74 -4.03
CA THR A 78 6.89 5.04 -3.96
C THR A 78 6.99 3.64 -4.57
N GLY A 79 7.66 3.50 -5.72
CA GLY A 79 7.91 2.21 -6.35
C GLY A 79 8.70 1.24 -5.46
N ILE A 80 9.72 1.73 -4.76
CA ILE A 80 10.48 0.94 -3.77
C ILE A 80 9.58 0.48 -2.62
N ALA A 81 8.77 1.39 -2.06
CA ALA A 81 7.84 1.05 -0.98
C ALA A 81 6.81 -0.01 -1.42
N MET A 82 6.30 0.10 -2.65
CA MET A 82 5.39 -0.89 -3.24
C MET A 82 6.09 -2.23 -3.49
N ALA A 83 7.35 -2.23 -3.93
CA ALA A 83 8.13 -3.46 -4.13
C ALA A 83 8.39 -4.19 -2.80
N ILE A 84 8.73 -3.46 -1.73
CA ILE A 84 8.88 -4.02 -0.38
C ILE A 84 7.56 -4.62 0.09
N SER A 85 6.44 -3.90 -0.08
CA SER A 85 5.11 -4.37 0.30
C SER A 85 4.69 -5.61 -0.48
N CYS A 86 5.00 -5.66 -1.78
CA CYS A 86 4.81 -6.82 -2.64
C CYS A 86 5.62 -8.02 -2.14
N ALA A 87 6.90 -7.86 -1.86
CA ALA A 87 7.76 -8.94 -1.39
C ALA A 87 7.28 -9.49 -0.04
N TYR A 88 6.96 -8.61 0.91
CA TYR A 88 6.44 -8.99 2.22
C TYR A 88 5.11 -9.74 2.12
N SER A 89 4.13 -9.19 1.39
CA SER A 89 2.81 -9.82 1.25
C SER A 89 2.84 -11.11 0.41
N ALA A 90 3.75 -11.22 -0.57
CA ALA A 90 3.93 -12.44 -1.34
C ALA A 90 4.54 -13.55 -0.48
N GLU A 91 5.56 -13.23 0.31
CA GLU A 91 6.18 -14.19 1.22
C GLU A 91 5.19 -14.68 2.28
N HIS A 92 4.41 -13.80 2.91
CA HIS A 92 3.38 -14.21 3.86
C HIS A 92 2.22 -14.96 3.19
N HIS A 93 1.84 -14.63 1.95
CA HIS A 93 0.85 -15.42 1.22
C HIS A 93 1.38 -16.84 0.96
N VAL A 94 2.60 -16.97 0.44
CA VAL A 94 3.21 -18.27 0.14
C VAL A 94 3.44 -19.08 1.41
N ASN A 95 3.90 -18.46 2.50
CA ASN A 95 4.28 -19.20 3.71
C ASN A 95 3.14 -19.40 4.71
N GLN A 96 2.08 -18.58 4.68
CA GLN A 96 0.99 -18.72 5.65
C GLN A 96 -0.29 -19.24 4.97
N VAL A 97 -0.68 -18.71 3.79
CA VAL A 97 -1.89 -19.18 3.10
C VAL A 97 -1.69 -20.57 2.51
N TRP A 98 -0.54 -20.83 1.88
CA TRP A 98 -0.26 -22.18 1.34
C TRP A 98 -0.14 -23.24 2.43
N ASN A 99 0.21 -22.82 3.66
CA ASN A 99 0.31 -23.68 4.83
C ASN A 99 -0.99 -23.73 5.67
N GLY A 100 -2.06 -23.05 5.24
CA GLY A 100 -3.37 -23.07 5.90
C GLY A 100 -3.49 -22.19 7.14
N GLU A 101 -2.52 -21.31 7.40
CA GLU A 101 -2.44 -20.46 8.61
C GLU A 101 -3.18 -19.11 8.46
N GLY A 102 -3.88 -18.91 7.33
CA GLY A 102 -4.43 -17.62 6.94
C GLY A 102 -3.32 -16.66 6.46
N GLY A 103 -3.67 -15.62 5.72
CA GLY A 103 -2.68 -14.67 5.22
C GLY A 103 -3.26 -13.73 4.16
N PRO A 104 -2.45 -12.82 3.61
CA PRO A 104 -2.93 -11.82 2.66
C PRO A 104 -3.58 -12.50 1.44
N PRO A 105 -4.72 -12.01 0.91
CA PRO A 105 -5.26 -12.53 -0.35
C PRO A 105 -4.24 -12.39 -1.48
N VAL A 106 -4.19 -13.36 -2.39
CA VAL A 106 -3.21 -13.41 -3.51
C VAL A 106 -3.20 -12.13 -4.36
N PHE A 107 -4.33 -11.41 -4.41
CA PHE A 107 -4.46 -10.17 -5.16
C PHE A 107 -3.64 -9.00 -4.57
N ILE A 108 -3.39 -9.00 -3.26
CA ILE A 108 -2.64 -7.93 -2.58
C ILE A 108 -1.19 -7.82 -3.11
N PRO A 109 -0.36 -8.88 -3.09
CA PRO A 109 0.98 -8.79 -3.65
C PRO A 109 0.98 -8.46 -5.15
N ILE A 110 0.01 -8.95 -5.91
CA ILE A 110 -0.11 -8.63 -7.34
C ILE A 110 -0.33 -7.13 -7.55
N ILE A 111 -1.25 -6.51 -6.81
CA ILE A 111 -1.53 -5.07 -6.90
C ILE A 111 -0.27 -4.26 -6.56
N PHE A 112 0.41 -4.59 -5.46
CA PHE A 112 1.65 -3.90 -5.09
C PHE A 112 2.76 -4.06 -6.12
N GLY A 113 2.91 -5.26 -6.69
CA GLY A 113 3.86 -5.50 -7.78
C GLY A 113 3.58 -4.66 -9.02
N LEU A 114 2.31 -4.57 -9.44
CA LEU A 114 1.91 -3.73 -10.58
C LEU A 114 2.16 -2.24 -10.32
N LEU A 115 1.85 -1.75 -9.11
CA LEU A 115 2.12 -0.37 -8.72
C LEU A 115 3.62 -0.06 -8.66
N ALA A 116 4.43 -1.01 -8.20
CA ALA A 116 5.89 -0.89 -8.21
C ALA A 116 6.44 -0.80 -9.64
N LEU A 117 6.04 -1.72 -10.53
CA LEU A 117 6.45 -1.72 -11.93
C LEU A 117 6.02 -0.43 -12.65
N TRP A 118 4.80 0.03 -12.42
CA TRP A 118 4.32 1.28 -13.01
C TRP A 118 5.11 2.50 -12.51
N SER A 119 5.41 2.53 -11.22
CA SER A 119 6.23 3.59 -10.61
C SER A 119 7.65 3.60 -11.19
N PHE A 120 8.32 2.45 -11.29
CA PHE A 120 9.65 2.38 -11.89
C PHE A 120 9.64 2.74 -13.37
N TYR A 121 8.64 2.27 -14.13
CA TYR A 121 8.49 2.60 -15.53
C TYR A 121 8.39 4.12 -15.74
N VAL A 122 7.57 4.82 -14.95
CA VAL A 122 7.39 6.27 -15.10
C VAL A 122 8.53 7.08 -14.49
N GLY A 123 9.05 6.66 -13.33
CA GLY A 123 10.08 7.36 -12.59
C GLY A 123 11.48 7.26 -13.21
N LEU A 124 11.80 6.14 -13.87
CA LEU A 124 13.10 5.90 -14.50
C LEU A 124 13.11 6.19 -16.01
N LYS A 125 11.96 6.54 -16.59
CA LYS A 125 11.90 6.91 -18.01
C LYS A 125 12.72 8.19 -18.26
N LYS A 126 13.72 8.06 -19.13
CA LYS A 126 14.44 9.21 -19.70
C LYS A 126 13.48 10.07 -20.51
N ASP A 127 13.56 11.38 -20.36
CA ASP A 127 12.80 12.29 -21.22
C ASP A 127 13.40 12.23 -22.62
N SER A 128 12.57 12.29 -23.68
CA SER A 128 13.04 12.07 -25.06
C SER A 128 13.86 13.25 -25.64
N SER A 129 14.39 14.11 -24.78
CA SER A 129 15.19 15.28 -25.13
C SER A 129 16.55 15.29 -24.42
N GLU A 130 16.99 14.16 -23.88
CA GLU A 130 18.39 13.87 -23.56
C GLU A 130 18.99 12.89 -24.56
#